data_AF-A0A7Y3NH34-F1
#
_entry.id   AF-A0A7Y3NH34-F1
#
_cell.length_a   1.000
_cell.length_b   1.000
_cell.length_c   1.000
_cell.angle_alpha   90.00
_cell.angle_beta   90.00
_cell.angle_gamma   90.00
#
_symmetry.space_group_name_H-M   'P 1'
#
loop_
_entity.id
_entity.type
_entity.pdbx_description
1 polymer ?
#
loop_
_entity_poly.entity_id
_entity_poly.type
_entity_poly.pdbx_seq_one_letter_code
_entity_poly.pdbx_strand_id
1 'polypeptide(L)'
;MKYQYRKAPNPTEFSVFEGLGITELDQKTLAKDVPCQAACPAKTDVPAYIQALADNDPERAYRINLEDNVFPSVLGRVCTRPCEDACRHTWTNIQGPVHICHLKRAAADTSQPVKTPLPPWYKKTGH
;
A
#
# COMPACT_ATOMS: atom_id res chain seq x y z
N MET A 1 4.16 -6.72 -13.16
CA MET A 1 3.48 -5.45 -12.79
C MET A 1 3.83 -4.41 -13.83
N LYS A 2 2.87 -3.58 -14.24
CA LYS A 2 3.13 -2.36 -15.00
C LYS A 2 3.08 -1.20 -14.00
N TYR A 3 4.16 -0.45 -13.86
CA TYR A 3 4.19 0.73 -13.01
C TYR A 3 4.19 1.99 -13.87
N GLN A 4 3.26 2.89 -13.60
CA GLN A 4 3.28 4.26 -14.13
C GLN A 4 4.00 5.14 -13.13
N TYR A 5 4.97 5.93 -13.59
CA TYR A 5 5.66 6.90 -12.76
C TYR A 5 5.72 8.25 -13.46
N ARG A 6 5.73 9.32 -12.66
CA ARG A 6 5.91 10.69 -13.11
C ARG A 6 7.18 11.25 -12.47
N LYS A 7 8.20 11.55 -13.28
CA LYS A 7 9.45 12.14 -12.79
C LYS A 7 9.24 13.63 -12.48
N ALA A 8 9.94 14.13 -11.46
CA ALA A 8 10.00 15.57 -11.18
C ALA A 8 10.72 16.29 -12.33
N PRO A 9 10.30 17.51 -12.74
CA PRO A 9 10.94 18.22 -13.82
C PRO A 9 12.37 18.61 -13.47
N ASN A 10 13.33 17.95 -14.10
CA ASN A 10 14.72 18.38 -14.06
C ASN A 10 15.06 19.03 -15.41
N PRO A 11 15.34 20.34 -15.47
CA PRO A 11 15.65 21.02 -16.72
C PRO A 11 16.94 20.53 -17.40
N THR A 12 17.75 19.71 -16.71
CA THR A 12 18.98 19.12 -17.25
C THR A 12 18.83 17.70 -17.78
N GLU A 13 17.65 17.07 -17.65
CA GLU A 13 17.43 15.67 -18.01
C GLU A 13 16.46 15.55 -19.21
N PHE A 14 16.91 14.95 -20.32
CA PHE A 14 16.10 14.69 -21.53
C PHE A 14 15.19 13.44 -21.42
N SER A 15 15.05 12.85 -20.23
CA SER A 15 14.26 11.63 -20.05
C SER A 15 12.77 11.92 -20.09
N VAL A 16 12.02 11.02 -20.73
CA VAL A 16 10.55 11.06 -20.82
C VAL A 16 9.91 11.25 -19.44
N PHE A 17 9.06 12.26 -19.31
CA PHE A 17 8.43 12.68 -18.05
C PHE A 17 7.39 11.69 -17.52
N GLU A 18 6.79 10.92 -18.44
CA GLU A 18 5.87 9.83 -18.18
C GLU A 18 6.38 8.59 -18.91
N GLY A 19 6.49 7.48 -18.18
CA GLY A 19 7.04 6.23 -18.69
C GLY A 19 6.35 5.02 -18.08
N LEU A 20 6.51 3.88 -18.75
CA LEU A 20 6.05 2.58 -18.26
C LEU A 20 7.25 1.76 -17.83
N GLY A 21 7.31 1.41 -16.54
CA GLY A 21 8.24 0.41 -16.04
C GLY A 21 7.74 -0.99 -16.40
N ILE A 22 8.32 -1.60 -17.43
CA ILE A 22 7.93 -2.94 -17.93
C ILE A 22 9.11 -3.91 -18.02
N THR A 23 10.34 -3.42 -17.92
CA THR A 23 11.52 -4.27 -18.06
C THR A 23 11.82 -5.00 -16.74
N GLU A 24 12.59 -6.08 -16.83
CA GLU A 24 13.07 -6.80 -15.65
C GLU A 24 13.96 -5.90 -14.77
N LEU A 25 14.73 -5.00 -15.39
CA LEU A 25 15.59 -4.07 -14.67
C LEU A 25 14.77 -3.06 -13.85
N ASP A 26 13.65 -2.58 -14.39
CA ASP A 26 12.73 -1.68 -13.67
C ASP A 26 12.17 -2.37 -12.43
N GLN A 27 11.76 -3.65 -12.57
CA GLN A 27 11.24 -4.44 -11.46
C GLN A 27 12.30 -4.67 -10.38
N LYS A 28 13.54 -5.00 -10.76
CA LYS A 28 14.66 -5.12 -9.82
C LYS A 28 14.95 -3.81 -9.09
N THR A 29 14.89 -2.70 -9.81
CA THR A 29 15.13 -1.36 -9.25
C THR A 29 14.06 -0.99 -8.23
N LEU A 30 12.78 -1.19 -8.59
CA LEU A 30 11.66 -0.95 -7.67
C LEU A 30 11.74 -1.85 -6.43
N ALA A 31 12.10 -3.13 -6.59
CA ALA A 31 12.25 -4.04 -5.45
C ALA A 31 13.37 -3.59 -4.48
N LYS A 32 14.44 -2.99 -5.02
CA LYS A 32 15.53 -2.43 -4.23
C LYS A 32 15.13 -1.12 -3.54
N ASP A 33 14.45 -0.22 -4.25
CA ASP A 33 14.17 1.14 -3.76
C ASP A 33 12.91 1.21 -2.87
N VAL A 34 11.97 0.28 -3.07
CA VAL A 34 10.74 0.10 -2.28
C VAL A 34 10.74 -1.28 -1.60
N PRO A 35 11.69 -1.51 -0.68
CA PRO A 35 11.90 -2.84 -0.07
C PRO A 35 10.71 -3.29 0.77
N CYS A 36 9.92 -2.36 1.33
CA CYS A 36 8.72 -2.68 2.10
C CYS A 36 7.62 -3.35 1.25
N GLN A 37 7.39 -2.89 0.02
CA GLN A 37 6.45 -3.52 -0.91
C GLN A 37 6.99 -4.87 -1.39
N ALA A 38 8.30 -4.94 -1.67
CA ALA A 38 8.95 -6.18 -2.06
C ALA A 38 8.87 -7.27 -0.98
N ALA A 39 9.01 -6.91 0.30
CA ALA A 39 8.93 -7.84 1.41
C ALA A 39 7.49 -8.29 1.75
N CYS A 40 6.48 -7.51 1.38
CA CYS A 40 5.09 -7.89 1.63
C CYS A 40 4.68 -9.09 0.75
N PRO A 41 4.14 -10.18 1.31
CA PRO A 41 3.66 -11.32 0.51
C PRO A 41 2.55 -10.95 -0.47
N ALA A 42 1.69 -9.99 -0.08
CA ALA A 42 0.60 -9.48 -0.92
C ALA A 42 1.05 -8.38 -1.90
N LYS A 43 2.32 -7.95 -1.86
CA LYS A 43 2.86 -6.85 -2.70
C LYS A 43 2.07 -5.54 -2.62
N THR A 44 1.40 -5.31 -1.48
CA THR A 44 0.62 -4.10 -1.21
C THR A 44 1.42 -2.84 -1.51
N ASP A 45 0.80 -1.86 -2.19
CA ASP A 45 1.40 -0.55 -2.45
C ASP A 45 1.53 0.28 -1.16
N VAL A 46 2.59 -0.03 -0.40
CA VAL A 46 2.92 0.61 0.89
C VAL A 46 3.11 2.12 0.75
N PRO A 47 3.92 2.63 -0.19
CA PRO A 47 4.08 4.07 -0.36
C PRO A 47 2.76 4.79 -0.67
N ALA A 48 1.92 4.23 -1.54
CA ALA A 48 0.71 4.91 -1.98
C ALA A 48 -0.31 5.11 -0.85
N TYR A 49 -0.58 4.09 -0.03
CA TYR A 49 -1.53 4.28 1.08
C TYR A 49 -0.95 5.12 2.23
N ILE A 50 0.38 5.11 2.44
CA ILE A 50 1.02 6.01 3.41
C ILE A 50 0.87 7.46 2.94
N GLN A 51 1.08 7.73 1.65
CA GLN A 51 0.86 9.05 1.07
C GLN A 51 -0.60 9.48 1.24
N ALA A 52 -1.57 8.60 0.96
CA ALA A 52 -2.98 8.91 1.15
C ALA A 52 -3.33 9.27 2.62
N LEU A 53 -2.71 8.59 3.59
CA LEU A 53 -2.84 8.96 5.00
C LEU A 53 -2.19 10.29 5.34
N ALA A 54 -1.01 10.59 4.75
CA ALA A 54 -0.35 11.88 4.90
C ALA A 54 -1.18 13.04 4.30
N ASP A 55 -1.92 12.75 3.23
CA ASP A 55 -2.87 13.68 2.60
C ASP A 55 -4.22 13.77 3.36
N ASN A 56 -4.32 13.14 4.54
CA ASN A 56 -5.52 13.08 5.38
C ASN A 56 -6.75 12.44 4.69
N ASP A 57 -6.51 11.49 3.78
CA ASP A 57 -7.53 10.69 3.07
C ASP A 57 -7.44 9.20 3.46
N PRO A 58 -7.98 8.83 4.63
CA PRO A 58 -7.98 7.44 5.09
C PRO A 58 -8.84 6.51 4.24
N GLU A 59 -9.86 7.04 3.56
CA GLU A 59 -10.72 6.24 2.69
C GLU A 59 -9.94 5.77 1.45
N ARG A 60 -9.19 6.67 0.81
CA ARG A 60 -8.28 6.30 -0.27
C ARG A 60 -7.21 5.32 0.21
N ALA A 61 -6.62 5.54 1.38
CA ALA A 61 -5.65 4.61 1.93
C ALA A 61 -6.25 3.20 2.15
N TYR A 62 -7.48 3.12 2.65
CA TYR A 62 -8.18 1.86 2.82
C TYR A 62 -8.50 1.19 1.48
N ARG A 63 -8.96 1.94 0.47
CA ARG A 63 -9.21 1.43 -0.88
C ARG A 63 -7.95 0.87 -1.53
N ILE A 64 -6.82 1.58 -1.46
CA ILE A 64 -5.53 1.08 -1.97
C ILE A 64 -5.18 -0.25 -1.31
N ASN A 65 -5.35 -0.37 0.02
CA ASN A 65 -5.10 -1.64 0.71
C ASN A 65 -6.02 -2.78 0.24
N LEU A 66 -7.26 -2.47 -0.17
CA LEU A 66 -8.22 -3.44 -0.70
C LEU A 66 -7.86 -3.96 -2.10
N GLU A 67 -7.03 -3.25 -2.86
CA GLU A 67 -6.60 -3.68 -4.20
C GLU A 67 -5.82 -5.01 -4.15
N ASP A 68 -4.97 -5.17 -3.14
CA ASP A 68 -4.11 -6.35 -2.98
C ASP A 68 -4.56 -7.29 -1.83
N ASN A 69 -5.43 -6.81 -0.93
CA ASN A 69 -5.81 -7.56 0.27
C ASN A 69 -7.26 -7.32 0.67
N VAL A 70 -8.07 -8.38 0.67
CA VAL A 70 -9.49 -8.34 1.05
C VAL A 70 -9.74 -8.12 2.55
N PHE A 71 -8.73 -8.23 3.41
CA PHE A 71 -8.86 -8.03 4.87
C PHE A 71 -7.86 -7.02 5.46
N PRO A 72 -7.86 -5.72 5.07
CA PRO A 72 -6.90 -4.76 5.61
C PRO A 72 -7.06 -4.53 7.11
N SER A 73 -8.29 -4.50 7.61
CA SER A 73 -8.59 -4.30 9.04
C SER A 73 -7.99 -5.40 9.92
N VAL A 74 -8.05 -6.66 9.46
CA VAL A 74 -7.48 -7.82 10.16
C VAL A 74 -5.96 -7.80 10.06
N LEU A 75 -5.41 -7.62 8.84
CA LEU A 75 -3.95 -7.61 8.67
C LEU A 75 -3.29 -6.44 9.42
N GLY A 76 -3.96 -5.30 9.63
CA GLY A 76 -3.46 -4.23 10.50
C GLY A 76 -3.29 -4.61 11.97
N ARG A 77 -3.79 -5.78 12.39
CA ARG A 77 -3.74 -6.29 13.78
C ARG A 77 -2.88 -7.54 13.92
N VAL A 78 -2.89 -8.43 12.93
CA VAL A 78 -2.26 -9.77 13.03
C VAL A 78 -1.08 -9.98 12.07
N CYS A 79 -0.77 -9.01 11.19
CA CYS A 79 0.35 -9.15 10.26
C CYS A 79 1.67 -9.35 11.02
N THR A 80 2.53 -10.22 10.49
CA THR A 80 3.89 -10.49 10.98
C THR A 80 4.90 -9.40 10.64
N ARG A 81 4.47 -8.37 9.90
CA ARG A 81 5.20 -7.12 9.61
C ARG A 81 6.54 -7.29 8.85
N PRO A 82 6.70 -8.21 7.88
CA PRO A 82 7.97 -8.38 7.15
C PRO A 82 8.39 -7.12 6.38
N CYS A 83 7.42 -6.26 6.04
CA CYS A 83 7.64 -4.97 5.40
C CYS A 83 8.27 -3.92 6.33
N GLU A 84 8.12 -4.04 7.65
CA GLU A 84 8.75 -3.13 8.62
C GLU A 84 10.22 -3.48 8.80
N ASP A 85 10.57 -4.77 8.89
CA ASP A 85 11.96 -5.22 8.97
C ASP A 85 12.77 -4.78 7.74
N ALA A 86 12.16 -4.88 6.55
CA ALA A 86 12.76 -4.46 5.29
C ALA A 86 12.69 -2.94 5.03
N CYS A 87 12.07 -2.15 5.91
CA CYS A 87 11.80 -0.74 5.64
C CYS A 87 13.08 0.06 5.40
N ARG A 88 13.13 0.89 4.36
CA ARG A 88 14.29 1.74 4.03
C ARG A 88 14.74 2.66 5.18
N HIS A 89 13.85 3.02 6.10
CA HIS A 89 14.21 3.84 7.28
C HIS A 89 15.12 3.10 8.27
N THR A 90 15.22 1.78 8.20
CA THR A 90 16.17 1.01 9.04
C THR A 90 17.62 1.17 8.56
N TRP A 91 17.86 1.59 7.32
CA TRP A 91 19.22 1.68 6.76
C TRP A 91 20.05 2.81 7.38
N THR A 92 19.40 3.87 7.85
CA THR A 92 20.08 5.03 8.45
C THR A 92 20.13 4.99 9.98
N ASN A 93 19.44 4.03 10.62
CA ASN A 93 19.40 3.84 12.08
C ASN A 93 18.97 5.06 12.92
N ILE A 94 18.28 6.04 12.34
CA ILE A 94 17.93 7.29 13.05
C ILE A 94 16.66 7.13 13.89
N GLN A 95 15.60 6.51 13.33
CA GLN A 95 14.27 6.43 13.96
C GLN A 95 13.57 5.07 13.85
N GLY A 96 14.27 4.03 13.39
CA GLY A 96 13.69 2.70 13.18
C GLY A 96 12.73 2.64 11.97
N PRO A 97 12.02 1.52 11.78
CA PRO A 97 11.11 1.35 10.65
C PRO A 97 9.84 2.17 10.81
N VAL A 98 9.21 2.51 9.68
CA VAL A 98 7.85 3.05 9.70
C VAL A 98 6.89 1.98 10.20
N HIS A 99 5.98 2.33 11.12
CA HIS A 99 4.94 1.44 11.63
C HIS A 99 3.80 1.20 10.63
N ILE A 100 4.15 0.65 9.47
CA ILE A 100 3.30 0.31 8.32
C ILE A 100 2.02 -0.42 8.73
N CYS A 101 2.11 -1.43 9.60
CA CYS A 101 0.96 -2.23 10.01
C CYS A 101 -0.04 -1.40 10.83
N HIS A 102 0.45 -0.49 11.68
CA HIS A 102 -0.42 0.43 12.42
C HIS A 102 -1.08 1.45 11.51
N LEU A 103 -0.39 1.92 10.46
CA LEU A 103 -0.99 2.79 9.45
C LEU A 103 -2.10 2.06 8.66
N LYS A 104 -1.89 0.79 8.30
CA LYS A 104 -2.93 -0.03 7.68
C LYS A 104 -4.16 -0.18 8.59
N ARG A 105 -3.94 -0.42 9.89
CA ARG A 105 -5.00 -0.44 10.89
C ARG A 105 -5.72 0.91 10.97
N ALA A 106 -4.98 2.01 11.06
CA ALA A 106 -5.55 3.35 11.16
C ALA A 106 -6.42 3.67 9.94
N ALA A 107 -5.97 3.35 8.73
CA ALA A 107 -6.77 3.50 7.51
C ALA A 107 -8.09 2.74 7.60
N ALA A 108 -8.06 1.48 8.02
CA ALA A 108 -9.27 0.67 8.15
C ALA A 108 -10.23 1.18 9.25
N ASP A 109 -9.69 1.54 10.41
CA ASP A 109 -10.46 1.98 11.58
C ASP A 109 -11.12 3.36 11.35
N THR A 110 -10.53 4.20 10.50
CA THR A 110 -11.04 5.55 10.18
C THR A 110 -11.83 5.63 8.87
N SER A 111 -11.69 4.63 7.98
CA SER A 111 -12.53 4.53 6.78
C SER A 111 -14.00 4.26 7.14
N GLN A 112 -14.93 4.79 6.36
CA GLN A 112 -16.33 4.44 6.53
C GLN A 112 -16.56 3.03 5.96
N PRO A 113 -17.05 2.06 6.76
CA PRO A 113 -17.39 0.74 6.21
C PRO A 113 -18.52 0.89 5.20
N VAL A 114 -18.55 0.00 4.19
CA VAL A 114 -19.75 -0.19 3.37
C VAL A 114 -20.86 -0.67 4.32
N LYS A 115 -21.79 0.22 4.65
CA LYS A 115 -22.83 -0.02 5.67
C LYS A 115 -23.91 -0.98 5.19
N THR A 116 -23.97 -1.25 3.89
CA THR A 116 -25.03 -2.08 3.31
C THR A 116 -24.61 -3.56 3.40
N PRO A 117 -25.35 -4.39 4.16
CA PRO A 117 -25.13 -5.84 4.12
C PRO A 117 -25.29 -6.34 2.70
N LEU A 118 -24.48 -7.31 2.29
CA LEU A 118 -24.74 -8.02 1.05
C LEU A 118 -26.15 -8.61 1.10
N PRO A 119 -26.88 -8.65 -0.03
CA PRO A 119 -28.17 -9.30 -0.07
C PRO A 119 -28.01 -10.75 0.42
N PRO A 120 -28.97 -11.27 1.19
CA PRO A 120 -28.87 -12.62 1.71
C PRO A 120 -28.84 -13.62 0.54
N TRP A 121 -27.91 -14.58 0.62
CA TRP A 121 -27.79 -15.64 -0.39
C TRP A 121 -29.00 -16.58 -0.38
N TYR A 122 -29.61 -16.76 0.79
CA TYR A 122 -30.76 -17.61 1.00
C TYR A 122 -32.01 -16.77 1.27
N LYS A 123 -33.16 -17.27 0.81
CA LYS A 123 -34.46 -16.69 1.17
C LYS A 123 -34.68 -16.80 2.68
N LYS A 124 -35.40 -15.86 3.28
CA LYS A 124 -35.82 -15.96 4.69
C LYS A 124 -36.50 -17.31 4.94
N THR A 125 -35.86 -18.18 5.70
CA THR A 125 -36.46 -19.41 6.24
C THR A 125 -37.06 -19.09 7.61
N GLY A 126 -38.24 -18.47 7.61
CA GLY A 126 -38.98 -18.12 8.83
C GLY A 126 -39.37 -16.64 8.92
N HIS A 127 -40.37 -16.37 9.77
CA HIS A 127 -40.90 -15.03 10.06
C HIS A 127 -39.90 -14.17 10.84
#